data_AF-A0A920N111-F1
#
_entry.id   AF-A0A920N111-F1
#
_cell.length_a   1.000
_cell.length_b   1.000
_cell.length_c   1.000
_cell.angle_alpha   90.00
_cell.angle_beta   90.00
_cell.angle_gamma   90.00
#
_symmetry.space_group_name_H-M   'P 1'
#
loop_
_entity.id
_entity.type
_entity.pdbx_description
1 polymer ?
#
loop_
_entity_poly.entity_id
_entity_poly.type
_entity_poly.pdbx_seq_one_letter_code
_entity_poly.pdbx_strand_id
1 'polypeptide(L)'
;MGPWEHTGMSVARVTRQFFLDDVTNSVGQVFLGHVLRCARCHDHKFDPVPTRDYYSIQAVFAETRFAEVDAPFLPEENTNGFEAHRKYHGQRTDANNRMLASLPDQRVTPDDFGRHRLGRKWKLLFNWSADRYRPIAFSVYNGPGNVGPPGGLPTEKTLPAGP
;
A
#
# COMPACT_ATOMS: atom_id res chain seq x y z
N MET A 1 13.66 3.97 3.74
CA MET A 1 12.29 3.41 3.81
C MET A 1 11.76 3.72 5.18
N GLY A 2 10.60 4.38 5.21
CA GLY A 2 9.93 4.67 6.47
C GLY A 2 9.33 3.39 7.07
N PRO A 3 9.01 3.38 8.38
CA PRO A 3 8.34 2.27 9.06
C PRO A 3 6.95 1.93 8.49
N TRP A 4 6.48 2.74 7.54
CA TRP A 4 5.18 2.69 6.88
C TRP A 4 5.17 1.84 5.59
N GLU A 5 6.36 1.51 5.05
CA GLU A 5 6.48 0.84 3.76
C GLU A 5 6.73 -0.65 3.95
N HIS A 6 5.73 -1.48 3.64
CA HIS A 6 5.96 -2.92 3.47
C HIS A 6 6.85 -3.14 2.25
N THR A 7 8.08 -3.56 2.51
CA THR A 7 9.03 -3.95 1.46
C THR A 7 9.05 -5.47 1.36
N GLY A 8 9.52 -5.99 0.22
CA GLY A 8 9.68 -7.44 0.02
C GLY A 8 10.64 -8.12 1.01
N MET A 9 11.38 -7.34 1.82
CA MET A 9 12.27 -7.84 2.88
C MET A 9 11.63 -7.78 4.28
N SER A 10 10.44 -7.19 4.42
CA SER A 10 9.76 -7.01 5.70
C SER A 10 8.53 -7.91 5.83
N VAL A 11 8.30 -8.44 7.03
CA VAL A 11 7.11 -9.24 7.32
C VAL A 11 5.92 -8.31 7.54
N ALA A 12 4.82 -8.52 6.82
CA ALA A 12 3.65 -7.65 6.87
C ALA A 12 3.12 -7.42 8.29
N ARG A 13 3.08 -8.46 9.12
CA ARG A 13 2.65 -8.33 10.52
C ARG A 13 3.60 -7.44 11.35
N VAL A 14 4.90 -7.50 11.10
CA VAL A 14 5.91 -6.77 11.88
C VAL A 14 5.88 -5.28 11.53
N THR A 15 5.86 -4.95 10.24
CA THR A 15 5.76 -3.56 9.80
C THR A 15 4.42 -2.93 10.19
N ARG A 16 3.32 -3.71 10.27
CA ARG A 16 2.05 -3.21 10.86
C ARG A 16 2.22 -2.80 12.32
N GLN A 17 2.97 -3.58 13.11
CA GLN A 17 3.24 -3.21 14.49
C GLN A 17 4.09 -1.94 14.58
N PHE A 18 5.09 -1.78 13.72
CA PHE A 18 5.89 -0.55 13.67
C PHE A 18 5.05 0.68 13.32
N PHE A 19 4.14 0.57 12.34
CA PHE A 19 3.15 1.63 12.06
C PHE A 19 2.42 2.04 13.34
N LEU A 20 1.89 1.07 14.09
CA LEU A 20 1.06 1.36 15.26
C LEU A 20 1.87 1.99 16.39
N ASP A 21 3.10 1.51 16.60
CA ASP A 21 4.01 2.08 17.59
C ASP A 21 4.38 3.53 17.24
N ASP A 22 4.64 3.81 15.97
CA ASP A 22 5.03 5.14 15.52
C ASP A 22 3.88 6.14 15.56
N VAL A 23 2.66 5.76 15.18
CA VAL A 23 1.48 6.63 15.34
C VAL A 23 1.26 6.93 16.83
N THR A 24 1.28 5.90 17.67
CA THR A 24 1.06 6.04 19.12
C THR A 24 2.10 6.98 19.74
N ASN A 25 3.37 6.81 19.40
CA ASN A 25 4.44 7.66 19.90
C ASN A 25 4.37 9.08 19.33
N SER A 26 4.02 9.25 18.04
CA SER A 26 3.88 10.58 17.42
C SER A 26 2.74 11.37 18.07
N VAL A 27 1.61 10.73 18.34
CA VAL A 27 0.48 11.34 19.04
C VAL A 27 0.86 11.74 20.46
N GLY A 28 1.56 10.87 21.19
CA GLY A 28 2.08 11.20 22.52
C GLY A 28 3.00 12.42 22.50
N GLN A 29 3.94 12.47 21.55
CA GLN A 29 4.89 13.58 21.47
C GLN A 29 4.21 14.90 21.09
N VAL A 30 3.34 14.87 20.09
CA VAL A 30 2.72 16.09 19.53
C VAL A 30 1.66 16.66 20.47
N PHE A 31 0.81 15.82 21.06
CA PHE A 31 -0.35 16.30 21.82
C PHE A 31 -0.14 16.27 23.33
N LEU A 32 0.67 15.35 23.85
CA LEU A 32 0.93 15.22 25.29
C LEU A 32 2.30 15.78 25.69
N GLY A 33 3.15 16.16 24.72
CA GLY A 33 4.53 16.54 24.98
C GLY A 33 5.36 15.38 25.54
N HIS A 34 4.97 14.13 25.27
CA HIS A 34 5.50 12.96 25.96
C HIS A 34 5.90 11.82 25.02
N VAL A 35 7.10 11.26 25.20
CA VAL A 35 7.59 10.14 24.39
C VAL A 35 7.05 8.82 24.93
N LEU A 36 6.03 8.26 24.30
CA LEU A 36 5.39 7.02 24.77
C LEU A 36 6.16 5.74 24.40
N ARG A 37 7.22 5.81 23.60
CA ARG A 37 7.94 4.62 23.09
C ARG A 37 8.47 3.67 24.18
N CYS A 38 8.89 4.19 25.32
CA CYS A 38 9.38 3.37 26.44
C CYS A 38 8.26 2.59 27.13
N ALA A 39 7.04 3.16 27.17
CA ALA A 39 5.88 2.55 27.81
C ALA A 39 5.37 1.28 27.10
N ARG A 40 5.92 0.95 25.92
CA ARG A 40 5.60 -0.27 25.16
C ARG A 40 6.00 -1.55 25.90
N CYS A 41 7.13 -1.53 26.59
CA CYS A 41 7.75 -2.74 27.14
C CYS A 41 7.71 -2.79 28.67
N HIS A 42 7.64 -1.64 29.33
CA HIS A 42 7.57 -1.50 30.77
C HIS A 42 6.89 -0.18 31.11
N ASP A 43 6.43 -0.02 32.35
CA ASP A 43 5.80 1.24 32.78
C ASP A 43 6.76 2.42 32.64
N HIS A 44 6.25 3.58 32.23
CA HIS A 44 7.09 4.72 31.92
C HIS A 44 7.94 5.13 33.14
N LYS A 45 9.21 5.49 32.89
CA LYS A 45 10.22 5.61 33.95
C LYS A 45 9.89 6.69 34.98
N PHE A 46 9.45 7.86 34.52
CA PHE A 46 9.32 9.06 35.35
C PHE A 46 7.86 9.48 35.56
N ASP A 47 6.96 9.01 34.70
CA ASP A 47 5.58 9.48 34.63
C ASP A 47 4.65 8.29 34.86
N PRO A 48 3.48 8.50 35.48
CA PRO A 48 2.55 7.43 35.83
C PRO A 48 1.76 6.95 34.60
N VAL A 49 2.48 6.53 33.55
CA VAL A 49 1.93 5.95 32.33
C VAL A 49 2.24 4.45 32.33
N PRO A 50 1.31 3.60 32.78
CA PRO A 50 1.50 2.18 32.74
C PRO A 50 1.48 1.66 31.31
N THR A 51 2.12 0.50 31.10
CA THR A 51 2.15 -0.22 29.82
C THR A 51 0.75 -0.47 29.27
N ARG A 52 -0.23 -0.70 30.15
CA ARG A 52 -1.64 -0.88 29.76
C ARG A 52 -2.21 0.33 29.03
N ASP A 53 -1.86 1.54 29.46
CA ASP A 53 -2.40 2.77 28.88
C ASP A 53 -1.75 3.04 27.53
N TYR A 54 -0.46 2.70 27.36
CA TYR A 54 0.19 2.68 26.04
C TYR A 54 -0.60 1.83 25.03
N TYR A 55 -0.92 0.57 25.39
CA TYR A 55 -1.66 -0.31 24.49
C TYR A 55 -3.13 0.12 24.32
N SER A 56 -3.72 0.79 25.30
CA SER A 56 -5.06 1.37 25.18
C SER A 56 -5.10 2.50 24.16
N ILE A 57 -4.09 3.36 24.13
CA ILE A 57 -3.94 4.41 23.10
C ILE A 57 -3.67 3.76 21.74
N GLN A 58 -2.76 2.78 21.68
CA GLN A 58 -2.46 2.08 20.43
C GLN A 58 -3.70 1.40 19.83
N ALA A 59 -4.59 0.85 20.67
CA ALA A 59 -5.81 0.19 20.24
C ALA A 59 -6.76 1.13 19.46
N VAL A 60 -6.75 2.44 19.73
CA VAL A 60 -7.54 3.44 18.98
C VAL A 60 -7.14 3.47 17.50
N PHE A 61 -5.87 3.21 17.19
CA PHE A 61 -5.33 3.21 15.83
C PHE A 61 -5.27 1.81 15.20
N ALA A 62 -5.73 0.77 15.90
CA ALA A 62 -5.60 -0.62 15.48
C ALA A 62 -6.30 -0.91 14.13
N GLU A 63 -7.36 -0.18 13.80
CA GLU A 63 -8.06 -0.28 12.51
C GLU A 63 -7.69 0.81 11.49
N THR A 64 -6.83 1.77 11.87
CA THR A 64 -6.36 2.83 10.97
C THR A 64 -5.40 2.25 9.94
N ARG A 65 -5.73 2.42 8.65
CA ARG A 65 -4.96 1.90 7.51
C ARG A 65 -4.80 2.99 6.45
N PHE A 66 -3.70 2.93 5.70
CA PHE A 66 -3.58 3.73 4.49
C PHE A 66 -4.57 3.21 3.44
N ALA A 67 -5.16 4.14 2.71
CA ALA A 67 -6.07 3.86 1.61
C ALA A 67 -5.69 4.73 0.42
N GLU A 68 -5.93 4.22 -0.77
CA GLU A 68 -5.90 5.01 -2.00
C GLU A 68 -7.33 5.17 -2.47
N VAL A 69 -7.72 6.40 -2.80
CA VAL A 69 -9.04 6.68 -3.39
C VAL A 69 -8.84 7.25 -4.78
N ASP A 70 -9.73 6.89 -5.71
CA ASP A 70 -9.72 7.50 -7.04
C ASP A 70 -10.12 8.97 -6.90
N ALA A 71 -9.33 9.85 -7.53
CA ALA A 71 -9.57 11.29 -7.55
C ALA A 71 -9.57 11.75 -9.02
N PRO A 72 -10.34 12.77 -9.41
CA PRO A 72 -10.21 13.33 -10.75
C PRO A 72 -8.90 14.13 -10.90
N PHE A 73 -8.38 14.24 -12.13
CA PHE A 73 -7.37 15.25 -12.44
C PHE A 73 -7.95 16.65 -12.26
N LEU A 74 -7.14 17.59 -11.80
CA LEU A 74 -7.49 19.01 -11.75
C LEU A 74 -7.44 19.62 -13.16
N PRO A 75 -8.24 20.66 -13.44
CA PRO A 75 -8.26 21.31 -14.76
C PRO A 75 -6.89 21.84 -15.21
N GLU A 76 -6.02 22.23 -14.27
CA GLU A 76 -4.70 22.79 -14.53
C GLU A 76 -3.61 21.73 -14.74
N GLU A 77 -3.91 20.45 -14.48
CA GLU A 77 -2.94 19.37 -14.63
C GLU A 77 -2.71 18.99 -16.10
N ASN A 78 -1.44 18.78 -16.45
CA ASN A 78 -1.07 18.44 -17.81
C ASN A 78 -1.38 16.96 -18.12
N THR A 79 -2.43 16.73 -18.90
CA THR A 79 -2.85 15.40 -19.37
C THR A 79 -2.43 15.11 -20.81
N ASN A 80 -1.57 15.95 -21.40
CA ASN A 80 -1.16 15.82 -22.79
C ASN A 80 -0.46 14.47 -23.05
N GLY A 81 -0.86 13.80 -24.13
CA GLY A 81 -0.29 12.52 -24.54
C GLY A 81 -0.78 11.32 -23.72
N PHE A 82 -1.61 11.50 -22.69
CA PHE A 82 -2.10 10.38 -21.87
C PHE A 82 -2.82 9.33 -22.70
N GLU A 83 -3.66 9.73 -23.65
CA GLU A 83 -4.39 8.80 -24.51
C GLU A 83 -3.44 7.96 -25.39
N ALA A 84 -2.48 8.62 -26.06
CA ALA A 84 -1.52 7.95 -26.93
C ALA A 84 -0.62 6.97 -26.14
N HIS A 85 -0.10 7.40 -25.00
CA HIS A 85 0.74 6.55 -24.17
C HIS A 85 -0.07 5.42 -23.51
N ARG A 86 -1.30 5.68 -23.04
CA ARG A 86 -2.20 4.66 -22.50
C ARG A 86 -2.47 3.57 -23.54
N LYS A 87 -2.75 3.95 -24.80
CA LYS A 87 -2.91 3.01 -25.92
C LYS A 87 -1.66 2.17 -26.15
N TYR A 88 -0.48 2.80 -26.17
CA TYR A 88 0.79 2.10 -26.33
C TYR A 88 1.06 1.09 -25.18
N HIS A 89 0.85 1.50 -23.93
CA HIS A 89 1.02 0.60 -22.78
C HIS A 89 0.00 -0.53 -22.76
N GLY A 90 -1.24 -0.29 -23.21
CA GLY A 90 -2.25 -1.33 -23.44
C GLY A 90 -1.76 -2.37 -24.45
N GLN A 91 -1.29 -1.95 -25.62
CA GLN A 91 -0.76 -2.84 -26.64
C GLN A 91 0.42 -3.69 -26.13
N ARG A 92 1.32 -3.10 -25.35
CA ARG A 92 2.47 -3.80 -24.73
C ARG A 92 2.01 -4.83 -23.69
N THR A 93 1.00 -4.48 -22.89
CA THR A 93 0.41 -5.38 -21.89
C THR A 93 -0.25 -6.57 -22.56
N ASP A 94 -1.04 -6.34 -23.60
CA ASP A 94 -1.71 -7.39 -24.36
C ASP A 94 -0.71 -8.32 -25.05
N ALA A 95 0.33 -7.76 -25.68
CA ALA A 95 1.38 -8.56 -26.31
C ALA A 95 2.11 -9.44 -25.28
N ASN A 96 2.39 -8.92 -24.09
CA ASN A 96 3.01 -9.68 -23.01
C ASN A 96 2.08 -10.76 -22.45
N ASN A 97 0.79 -10.47 -22.28
CA ASN A 97 -0.20 -11.44 -21.84
C ASN A 97 -0.36 -12.58 -22.86
N ARG A 98 -0.39 -12.27 -24.16
CA ARG A 98 -0.39 -13.28 -25.23
C ARG A 98 0.88 -14.13 -25.20
N MET A 99 2.04 -13.51 -25.02
CA MET A 99 3.31 -14.24 -24.90
C MET A 99 3.28 -15.19 -23.70
N LEU A 100 2.87 -14.72 -22.52
CA LEU A 100 2.74 -15.55 -21.32
C LEU A 100 1.73 -16.70 -21.50
N ALA A 101 0.60 -16.45 -22.18
CA ALA A 101 -0.41 -17.46 -22.47
C ALA A 101 0.05 -18.49 -23.52
N SER A 102 1.02 -18.14 -24.37
CA SER A 102 1.59 -19.05 -25.35
C SER A 102 2.64 -20.01 -24.78
N LEU A 103 3.07 -19.80 -23.53
CA LEU A 103 4.06 -20.67 -22.89
C LEU A 103 3.41 -21.99 -22.44
N PRO A 104 4.14 -23.11 -22.51
CA PRO A 104 3.65 -24.39 -21.99
C PRO A 104 3.49 -24.33 -20.47
N ASP A 105 2.50 -25.07 -19.95
CA ASP A 105 2.21 -25.14 -18.50
C ASP A 105 3.42 -25.59 -17.69
N GLN A 106 4.11 -26.62 -18.20
CA GLN A 106 5.39 -27.07 -17.67
C GLN A 106 6.52 -26.51 -18.53
N ARG A 107 7.40 -25.73 -17.90
CA ARG A 107 8.56 -25.13 -18.59
C ARG A 107 9.66 -26.16 -18.69
N VAL A 108 10.12 -26.37 -19.91
CA VAL A 108 11.11 -27.41 -20.20
C VAL A 108 12.38 -26.79 -20.76
N THR A 109 12.27 -25.73 -21.56
CA THR A 109 13.43 -25.11 -22.21
C THR A 109 13.93 -23.87 -21.47
N PRO A 110 15.23 -23.54 -21.55
CA PRO A 110 15.76 -22.28 -21.02
C PRO A 110 15.03 -21.03 -21.52
N ASP A 111 14.54 -21.07 -22.76
CA ASP A 111 13.77 -19.98 -23.36
C ASP A 111 12.40 -19.82 -22.67
N ASP A 112 11.71 -20.90 -22.32
CA ASP A 112 10.45 -20.84 -21.56
C ASP A 112 10.64 -20.16 -20.20
N PHE A 113 11.72 -20.51 -19.49
CA PHE A 113 12.08 -19.88 -18.22
C PHE A 113 12.43 -18.40 -18.41
N GLY A 114 13.21 -18.07 -19.44
CA GLY A 114 13.61 -16.71 -19.79
C GLY A 114 12.41 -15.83 -20.10
N ARG A 115 11.56 -16.27 -21.04
CA ARG A 115 10.33 -15.58 -21.45
C ARG A 115 9.37 -15.37 -20.29
N HIS A 116 9.14 -16.38 -19.45
CA HIS A 116 8.27 -16.18 -18.29
C HIS A 116 8.85 -15.19 -17.28
N ARG A 117 10.16 -15.27 -16.99
CA ARG A 117 10.82 -14.33 -16.06
C ARG A 117 10.69 -12.89 -16.57
N LEU A 118 10.98 -12.67 -17.86
CA LEU A 118 10.83 -11.38 -18.50
C LEU A 118 9.37 -10.93 -18.51
N GLY A 119 8.43 -11.82 -18.84
CA GLY A 119 7.02 -11.48 -18.90
C GLY A 119 6.43 -11.08 -17.55
N ARG A 120 6.84 -11.73 -16.44
CA ARG A 120 6.48 -11.27 -15.08
C ARG A 120 7.06 -9.89 -14.77
N LYS A 121 8.31 -9.64 -15.14
CA LYS A 121 8.96 -8.33 -14.94
C LYS A 121 8.27 -7.23 -15.75
N TRP A 122 7.95 -7.52 -17.01
CA TRP A 122 7.25 -6.59 -17.90
C TRP A 122 5.82 -6.31 -17.42
N LYS A 123 5.11 -7.32 -16.93
CA LYS A 123 3.78 -7.12 -16.32
C LYS A 123 3.83 -6.09 -15.18
N LEU A 124 4.82 -6.19 -14.28
CA LEU A 124 5.00 -5.22 -13.21
C LEU A 124 5.29 -3.81 -13.74
N LEU A 125 6.21 -3.69 -14.71
CA LEU A 125 6.57 -2.40 -15.32
C LEU A 125 5.40 -1.75 -16.08
N PHE A 126 4.56 -2.54 -16.75
CA PHE A 126 3.41 -2.03 -17.46
C PHE A 126 2.29 -1.59 -16.52
N ASN A 127 2.08 -2.30 -15.41
CA ASN A 127 1.17 -1.86 -14.35
C ASN A 127 1.60 -0.49 -13.81
N TRP A 128 2.88 -0.32 -13.42
CA TRP A 128 3.40 0.98 -12.98
C TRP A 128 3.28 2.08 -14.05
N SER A 129 3.35 1.70 -15.32
CA SER A 129 3.17 2.66 -16.41
C SER A 129 1.70 3.06 -16.57
N ALA A 130 0.77 2.13 -16.36
CA ALA A 130 -0.66 2.39 -16.38
C ALA A 130 -1.12 3.25 -15.19
N ASP A 131 -0.52 3.05 -14.01
CA ASP A 131 -0.82 3.82 -12.79
C ASP A 131 -0.63 5.32 -12.99
N ARG A 132 0.28 5.75 -13.88
CA ARG A 132 0.50 7.18 -14.20
C ARG A 132 -0.70 7.88 -14.79
N TYR A 133 -1.64 7.13 -15.39
CA TYR A 133 -2.85 7.69 -15.99
C TYR A 133 -4.06 7.59 -15.07
N ARG A 134 -3.87 7.06 -13.85
CA ARG A 134 -4.91 6.95 -12.83
C ARG A 134 -4.58 7.92 -11.68
N PRO A 135 -5.24 9.07 -11.63
CA PRO A 135 -5.11 9.99 -10.50
C PRO A 135 -5.66 9.31 -9.24
N ILE A 136 -4.82 9.22 -8.22
CA ILE A 136 -5.18 8.71 -6.90
C ILE A 136 -4.88 9.77 -5.85
N ALA A 137 -5.68 9.81 -4.80
CA ALA A 137 -5.37 10.56 -3.60
C ALA A 137 -4.99 9.59 -2.48
N PHE A 138 -3.88 9.86 -1.80
CA PHE A 138 -3.52 9.16 -0.57
C PHE A 138 -4.47 9.58 0.55
N SER A 139 -5.06 8.59 1.19
CA SER A 139 -6.04 8.76 2.24
C SER A 139 -5.77 7.79 3.40
N VAL A 140 -6.52 7.98 4.48
CA VAL A 140 -6.51 7.09 5.65
C VAL A 140 -7.94 6.63 5.87
N TYR A 141 -8.11 5.33 6.05
CA TYR A 141 -9.38 4.73 6.40
C TYR A 141 -9.31 4.20 7.83
N ASN A 142 -10.36 4.45 8.61
CA ASN A 142 -10.55 3.88 9.93
C ASN A 142 -11.93 3.24 9.99
N GLY A 143 -11.97 1.91 10.06
CA GLY A 143 -13.22 1.17 10.09
C GLY A 143 -13.02 -0.32 9.89
N PRO A 144 -14.08 -1.12 10.10
CA PRO A 144 -14.03 -2.54 9.83
C PRO A 144 -13.87 -2.79 8.32
N GLY A 145 -13.13 -3.83 7.96
CA GLY A 145 -13.01 -4.30 6.58
C GLY A 145 -11.58 -4.34 6.04
N ASN A 146 -11.41 -5.07 4.94
CA ASN A 146 -10.14 -5.16 4.24
C ASN A 146 -10.09 -4.00 3.24
N VAL A 147 -9.38 -2.92 3.56
CA VAL A 147 -8.96 -1.94 2.54
C VAL A 147 -8.10 -2.75 1.56
N GLY A 148 -8.47 -2.78 0.28
CA GLY A 148 -7.76 -3.55 -0.73
C GLY A 148 -6.25 -3.29 -0.70
N PRO A 149 -5.43 -4.19 -1.27
CA PRO A 149 -3.99 -3.93 -1.36
C PRO A 149 -3.73 -2.56 -2.00
N PRO A 150 -2.62 -1.87 -1.67
CA PRO A 150 -2.24 -0.63 -2.37
C PRO A 150 -2.19 -0.89 -3.88
N GLY A 151 -2.87 -0.06 -4.67
CA GLY A 151 -3.09 -0.26 -6.11
C GLY A 151 -4.26 -1.18 -6.51
N GLY A 152 -4.98 -1.80 -5.56
CA GLY A 152 -6.21 -2.53 -5.80
C GLY A 152 -7.42 -1.63 -5.56
N LEU A 153 -8.29 -1.49 -6.57
CA LEU A 153 -9.57 -0.80 -6.40
C LEU A 153 -10.26 -1.31 -5.13
N PRO A 154 -10.68 -0.44 -4.20
CA PRO A 154 -11.70 -0.83 -3.26
C PRO A 154 -12.95 -1.12 -4.10
N THR A 155 -13.25 -2.40 -4.32
CA THR A 155 -14.52 -2.81 -4.92
C THR A 155 -15.66 -2.19 -4.10
N GLU A 156 -16.81 -1.88 -4.70
CA GLU A 156 -17.99 -1.35 -3.99
C GLU A 156 -18.41 -2.14 -2.73
N LYS A 157 -17.91 -3.38 -2.56
CA LYS A 157 -18.08 -4.22 -1.36
C LYS A 157 -17.08 -3.98 -0.22
N THR A 158 -16.03 -3.19 -0.41
CA THR A 158 -14.94 -3.00 0.57
C THR A 158 -14.94 -1.64 1.27
N LEU A 159 -15.77 -0.71 0.84
CA LEU A 159 -16.09 0.50 1.60
C LEU A 159 -17.47 0.28 2.22
N PRO A 160 -17.65 0.37 3.56
CA PRO A 160 -19.00 0.53 4.08
C PRO A 160 -19.59 1.77 3.41
N ALA A 161 -20.78 1.63 2.85
CA ALA A 161 -21.57 2.77 2.41
C ALA A 161 -21.56 3.78 3.58
N GLY A 162 -21.09 5.00 3.30
CA GLY A 162 -21.11 6.07 4.30
C GLY A 162 -22.54 6.30 4.83
N PRO A 163 -22.68 6.98 5.97
CA PRO A 163 -23.99 7.32 6.51
C PRO A 163 -24.85 8.12 5.52
#